data_AF-A0A0M1P6N0-F1
#
_entry.id   AF-A0A0M1P6N0-F1
#
_cell.length_a   1.000
_cell.length_b   1.000
_cell.length_c   1.000
_cell.angle_alpha   90.00
_cell.angle_beta   90.00
_cell.angle_gamma   90.00
#
_symmetry.space_group_name_H-M   'P 1'
#
loop_
_entity.id
_entity.type
_entity.pdbx_description
1 polymer ?
#
loop_
_entity_poly.entity_id
_entity_poly.type
_entity_poly.pdbx_seq_one_letter_code
_entity_poly.pdbx_strand_id
1 'polypeptide(L)'
;MLNIAIAVSVILFVAAGYIAFMNSRIIANQKREAYIPLPASEYTVYMTPQFSEEDKRSLIPIGVMEFRDRQEPMKVYLCRVKNASEDLKLEQAGNVFLLHLKKARDNGTLMFYRTVEEALLGPEERSLTDRLSAAAKKKPGAE
;
A
#
# COMPACT_ATOMS: atom_id res chain seq x y z
N MET A 1 32.18 -51.91 -20.07
CA MET A 1 31.86 -51.24 -18.79
C MET A 1 32.11 -49.73 -18.85
N LEU A 2 33.25 -49.25 -19.36
CA LEU A 2 33.56 -47.82 -19.46
C LEU A 2 32.53 -46.99 -20.26
N ASN A 3 32.08 -47.48 -21.43
CA ASN A 3 31.12 -46.76 -22.27
C ASN A 3 29.75 -46.56 -21.59
N ILE A 4 29.34 -47.48 -20.73
CA ILE A 4 28.08 -47.39 -19.98
C ILE A 4 28.21 -46.32 -18.89
N ALA A 5 29.34 -46.27 -18.19
CA ALA A 5 29.60 -45.24 -17.17
C ALA A 5 29.67 -43.83 -17.79
N ILE A 6 30.26 -43.68 -18.98
CA ILE A 6 30.30 -42.42 -19.72
C ILE A 6 28.89 -42.00 -20.13
N ALA A 7 28.08 -42.92 -20.67
CA ALA A 7 26.70 -42.63 -21.06
C ALA A 7 25.84 -42.16 -19.88
N VAL A 8 25.94 -42.83 -18.73
CA VAL A 8 25.23 -42.43 -17.50
C VAL A 8 25.68 -41.04 -17.02
N SER A 9 26.98 -40.75 -17.08
CA SER A 9 27.52 -39.45 -16.66
C SER A 9 27.00 -38.32 -17.55
N VAL A 10 26.95 -38.51 -18.87
CA VAL A 10 26.42 -37.50 -19.80
C VAL A 10 24.94 -37.23 -19.53
N ILE A 11 24.14 -38.26 -19.27
CA ILE A 11 22.72 -38.10 -18.95
C ILE A 11 22.54 -37.29 -17.66
N LEU A 12 23.36 -37.54 -16.63
CA LEU A 12 23.32 -36.78 -15.38
C LEU A 12 23.69 -35.30 -15.59
N PHE A 13 24.70 -35.01 -16.41
CA PHE A 13 25.07 -33.62 -16.74
C PHE A 13 23.96 -32.87 -17.48
N VAL A 14 23.30 -33.53 -18.43
CA VAL A 14 22.18 -32.95 -19.18
C VAL A 14 21.00 -32.68 -18.23
N ALA A 15 20.67 -33.62 -17.34
CA ALA A 15 19.61 -33.43 -16.34
C ALA A 15 19.91 -32.29 -15.37
N ALA A 16 21.15 -32.20 -14.87
CA ALA A 16 21.58 -31.12 -13.98
C ALA A 16 21.52 -29.75 -14.66
N GLY A 17 21.97 -29.66 -15.91
CA GLY A 17 21.88 -28.44 -16.73
C GLY A 17 20.44 -28.00 -16.97
N TYR A 18 19.53 -28.95 -17.23
CA TYR A 18 18.11 -28.68 -17.42
C TYR A 18 17.44 -28.16 -16.13
N ILE A 19 17.76 -28.74 -14.97
CA ILE A 19 17.25 -28.27 -13.67
C ILE A 19 17.77 -26.86 -13.36
N ALA A 20 19.06 -26.60 -13.59
CA ALA A 20 19.65 -25.27 -13.38
C ALA A 20 19.04 -24.21 -14.30
N PHE A 21 18.76 -24.55 -15.55
CA PHE A 21 18.06 -23.69 -16.50
C PHE A 21 16.62 -23.39 -16.04
N MET A 22 15.88 -24.40 -15.58
CA MET A 22 14.52 -24.23 -15.07
C MET A 22 14.48 -23.36 -13.81
N ASN A 23 15.39 -23.59 -12.85
CA ASN A 23 15.52 -22.76 -11.65
C ASN A 23 15.87 -21.31 -12.01
N SER A 24 16.78 -21.10 -12.95
CA SER A 24 17.14 -19.75 -13.42
C SER A 24 15.97 -19.06 -14.12
N ARG A 25 15.18 -19.80 -14.90
CA ARG A 25 13.97 -19.27 -15.56
C ARG A 25 12.87 -18.92 -14.57
N ILE A 26 12.68 -19.72 -13.53
CA ILE A 26 11.72 -19.42 -12.44
C ILE A 26 12.16 -18.16 -11.69
N ILE A 27 13.45 -18.05 -11.33
CA ILE A 27 14.01 -16.85 -10.67
C ILE A 27 13.92 -15.62 -11.60
N ALA A 28 14.17 -15.77 -12.91
CA ALA A 28 14.08 -14.68 -13.88
C ALA A 28 12.63 -14.22 -14.10
N ASN A 29 11.68 -15.15 -14.14
CA ASN A 29 10.25 -14.83 -14.23
C ASN A 29 9.74 -14.21 -12.92
N GLN A 30 10.18 -14.72 -11.77
CA GLN A 30 9.94 -14.08 -10.46
C GLN A 30 10.57 -12.68 -10.39
N LYS A 31 11.73 -12.45 -11.01
CA LYS A 31 12.36 -11.12 -11.08
C LYS A 31 11.68 -10.18 -12.08
N ARG A 32 10.95 -10.70 -13.07
CA ARG A 32 10.11 -9.89 -13.98
C ARG A 32 8.76 -9.55 -13.37
N GLU A 33 8.22 -10.42 -12.52
CA GLU A 33 7.02 -10.17 -11.71
C GLU A 33 7.32 -9.43 -10.40
N ALA A 34 8.57 -9.47 -9.93
CA ALA A 34 9.07 -8.57 -8.90
C ALA A 34 9.25 -7.18 -9.51
N TYR A 35 8.12 -6.48 -9.59
CA TYR A 35 8.04 -5.05 -9.33
C TYR A 35 9.23 -4.65 -8.46
N ILE A 36 10.12 -3.82 -8.98
CA ILE A 36 11.14 -3.16 -8.16
C ILE A 36 10.34 -2.56 -7.01
N PRO A 37 10.45 -3.05 -5.76
CA PRO A 37 9.67 -2.47 -4.70
C PRO A 37 10.08 -1.01 -4.69
N LEU A 38 9.12 -0.11 -4.93
CA LEU A 38 9.33 1.28 -4.55
C LEU A 38 9.88 1.22 -3.12
N PRO A 39 10.93 2.00 -2.80
CA PRO A 39 11.45 2.04 -1.44
C PRO A 39 10.25 2.11 -0.51
N ALA A 40 10.18 1.15 0.43
CA ALA A 40 9.00 0.88 1.24
C ALA A 40 8.39 2.22 1.64
N SER A 41 7.34 2.62 0.93
CA SER A 41 6.78 3.94 1.14
C SER A 41 6.06 3.80 2.46
N GLU A 42 6.57 4.46 3.47
CA GLU A 42 6.04 4.40 4.81
C GLU A 42 4.86 5.39 4.86
N TYR A 43 3.74 4.92 5.40
CA TYR A 43 2.47 5.66 5.42
C TYR A 43 2.15 6.06 6.86
N THR A 44 1.45 7.17 7.01
CA THR A 44 1.03 7.66 8.32
C THR A 44 -0.36 8.26 8.28
N VAL A 45 -1.01 8.32 9.45
CA VAL A 45 -2.27 9.02 9.64
C VAL A 45 -1.99 10.26 10.46
N TYR A 46 -2.10 11.43 9.81
CA TYR A 46 -1.81 12.71 10.43
C TYR A 46 -3.10 13.46 10.71
N MET A 47 -3.31 13.86 11.95
CA MET A 47 -4.53 14.53 12.39
C MET A 47 -4.19 15.95 12.85
N THR A 48 -4.76 16.95 12.18
CA THR A 48 -4.49 18.37 12.45
C THR A 48 -5.69 19.24 12.04
N PRO A 49 -5.95 20.37 12.72
CA PRO A 49 -6.94 21.34 12.26
C PRO A 49 -6.54 21.99 10.92
N GLN A 50 -5.24 22.20 10.71
CA GLN A 50 -4.70 22.83 9.51
C GLN A 50 -3.40 22.15 9.05
N PHE A 51 -3.36 21.78 7.77
CA PHE A 51 -2.17 21.21 7.14
C PHE A 51 -1.26 22.32 6.63
N SER A 52 -0.08 22.43 7.20
CA SER A 52 0.87 23.52 6.97
C SER A 52 1.75 23.28 5.73
N GLU A 53 2.45 24.33 5.28
CA GLU A 53 3.49 24.18 4.24
C GLU A 53 4.69 23.36 4.73
N GLU A 54 4.95 23.34 6.04
CA GLU A 54 5.99 22.51 6.63
C GLU A 54 5.62 21.02 6.53
N ASP A 55 4.37 20.67 6.81
CA ASP A 55 3.86 19.29 6.66
C ASP A 55 4.01 18.80 5.22
N LYS A 56 3.77 19.66 4.21
CA LYS A 56 3.93 19.32 2.78
C LYS A 56 5.38 18.96 2.40
N ARG A 57 6.37 19.36 3.20
CA ARG A 57 7.78 19.03 2.93
C ARG A 57 8.07 17.56 3.16
N SER A 58 7.39 16.92 4.11
CA SER A 58 7.62 15.52 4.50
C SER A 58 6.45 14.59 4.18
N LEU A 59 5.23 15.12 4.02
CA LEU A 59 4.00 14.34 3.86
C LEU A 59 3.32 14.61 2.51
N ILE A 60 2.87 13.54 1.85
CA ILE A 60 2.04 13.59 0.65
C ILE A 60 0.68 13.00 1.00
N PRO A 61 -0.39 13.82 1.13
CA PRO A 61 -1.71 13.31 1.41
C PRO A 61 -2.28 12.57 0.19
N ILE A 62 -2.76 11.35 0.41
CA ILE A 62 -3.46 10.53 -0.60
C ILE A 62 -4.96 10.40 -0.30
N GLY A 63 -5.36 10.60 0.96
CA GLY A 63 -6.76 10.66 1.38
C GLY A 63 -6.96 11.68 2.50
N VAL A 64 -8.10 12.38 2.47
CA VAL A 64 -8.42 13.43 3.46
C VAL A 64 -9.86 13.28 3.91
N MET A 65 -10.07 13.30 5.23
CA MET A 65 -11.40 13.48 5.81
C MET A 65 -11.42 14.69 6.74
N GLU A 66 -12.59 15.30 6.85
CA GLU A 66 -12.87 16.34 7.83
C GLU A 66 -14.10 15.94 8.64
N PHE A 67 -14.02 16.12 9.95
CA PHE A 67 -15.12 15.86 10.86
C PHE A 67 -15.24 16.97 11.91
N ARG A 68 -16.42 17.10 12.50
CA ARG A 68 -16.69 18.07 13.56
C ARG A 68 -16.26 17.50 14.92
N ASP A 69 -15.32 18.15 15.59
CA ASP A 69 -14.91 17.82 16.96
C ASP A 69 -15.18 19.00 17.90
N ARG A 70 -16.10 18.83 18.86
CA ARG A 70 -16.39 19.80 19.94
C ARG A 70 -16.46 21.29 19.52
N GLN A 71 -16.97 21.56 18.31
CA GLN A 71 -17.17 22.86 17.63
C GLN A 71 -16.10 23.30 16.62
N GLU A 72 -14.96 22.64 16.54
CA GLU A 72 -13.92 22.94 15.53
C GLU A 72 -13.84 21.84 14.45
N PRO A 73 -13.56 22.20 13.19
CA PRO A 73 -13.31 21.21 12.15
C PRO A 73 -11.92 20.59 12.36
N MET A 74 -11.88 19.26 12.44
CA MET A 74 -10.63 18.50 12.51
C MET A 74 -10.43 17.71 11.22
N LYS A 75 -9.20 17.73 10.69
CA LYS A 75 -8.85 16.98 9.49
C LYS A 75 -7.95 15.80 9.83
N VAL A 76 -8.19 14.69 9.15
CA VAL A 76 -7.34 13.50 9.18
C VAL A 76 -6.85 13.28 7.76
N TYR A 77 -5.55 13.08 7.64
CA TYR A 77 -4.84 12.86 6.39
C TYR A 77 -4.22 11.46 6.42
N LEU A 78 -4.51 10.66 5.40
CA LEU A 78 -3.71 9.48 5.07
C LEU A 78 -2.57 9.96 4.18
N CYS A 79 -1.34 9.84 4.67
CA CYS A 79 -0.16 10.41 4.02
C CYS A 79 0.85 9.32 3.66
N ARG A 80 1.51 9.50 2.52
CA ARG A 80 2.78 8.85 2.18
C ARG A 80 3.92 9.74 2.65
N VAL A 81 4.90 9.17 3.35
CA VAL A 81 6.05 9.88 3.92
C VAL A 81 7.16 9.92 2.89
N LYS A 82 7.77 11.10 2.68
CA LYS A 82 8.83 11.31 1.67
C LYS A 82 10.20 10.82 2.11
N ASN A 83 10.46 10.75 3.42
CA ASN A 83 11.75 10.39 3.99
C ASN A 83 11.56 9.15 4.86
N ALA A 84 12.26 8.06 4.51
CA ALA A 84 12.15 6.77 5.18
C ALA A 84 12.41 6.90 6.69
N SER A 85 11.40 6.57 7.49
CA SER A 85 11.35 6.50 8.94
C SER A 85 10.30 5.44 9.27
N GLU A 86 10.57 4.56 10.24
CA GLU A 86 9.82 3.37 10.70
C GLU A 86 8.27 3.50 10.84
N ASP A 87 7.56 3.95 9.81
CA ASP A 87 6.13 4.22 9.84
C ASP A 87 5.33 3.05 9.23
N LEU A 88 4.00 3.18 9.30
CA LEU A 88 3.07 2.10 9.03
C LEU A 88 3.11 1.64 7.57
N LYS A 89 2.79 0.36 7.35
CA LYS A 89 2.45 -0.12 5.99
C LYS A 89 1.14 0.51 5.52
N LEU A 90 0.94 0.59 4.19
CA LEU A 90 -0.26 1.15 3.56
C LEU A 90 -1.57 0.64 4.20
N GLU A 91 -1.74 -0.68 4.31
CA GLU A 91 -2.95 -1.27 4.90
C GLU A 91 -3.11 -0.94 6.38
N GLN A 92 -2.02 -0.81 7.14
CA GLN A 92 -2.08 -0.44 8.56
C GLN A 92 -2.53 1.01 8.73
N ALA A 93 -1.91 1.94 8.00
CA ALA A 93 -2.33 3.34 7.99
C ALA A 93 -3.77 3.49 7.46
N GLY A 94 -4.12 2.74 6.42
CA GLY A 94 -5.46 2.66 5.86
C GLY A 94 -6.51 2.19 6.87
N ASN A 95 -6.20 1.17 7.68
CA ASN A 95 -7.10 0.68 8.72
C ASN A 95 -7.30 1.69 9.85
N VAL A 96 -6.23 2.38 10.27
CA VAL A 96 -6.34 3.47 11.27
C VAL A 96 -7.21 4.60 10.72
N PHE A 97 -6.96 5.03 9.48
CA PHE A 97 -7.78 6.06 8.82
C PHE A 97 -9.24 5.63 8.69
N LEU A 98 -9.49 4.38 8.28
CA LEU A 98 -10.83 3.81 8.14
C LEU A 98 -11.58 3.80 9.49
N LEU A 99 -10.90 3.54 10.60
CA LEU A 99 -11.49 3.61 11.94
C LEU A 99 -12.00 5.02 12.25
N HIS A 100 -11.20 6.05 11.98
CA HIS A 100 -11.62 7.45 12.15
C HIS A 100 -12.78 7.80 11.22
N LEU A 101 -12.71 7.37 9.95
CA LEU A 101 -13.74 7.61 8.95
C LEU A 101 -15.09 7.00 9.36
N LYS A 102 -15.10 5.72 9.75
CA LYS A 102 -16.30 5.03 10.23
C LYS A 102 -16.84 5.70 11.48
N LYS A 103 -15.99 5.98 12.47
CA LYS A 103 -16.40 6.66 13.71
C LYS A 103 -17.07 8.01 13.43
N ALA A 104 -16.46 8.85 12.58
CA ALA A 104 -17.02 10.15 12.23
C ALA A 104 -18.34 10.01 11.45
N ARG A 105 -18.42 9.05 10.51
CA ARG A 105 -19.62 8.78 9.73
C ARG A 105 -20.77 8.29 10.61
N ASP A 106 -20.50 7.30 11.46
CA ASP A 106 -21.50 6.65 12.30
C ASP A 106 -22.03 7.59 13.38
N ASN A 107 -21.20 8.52 13.85
CA ASN A 107 -21.60 9.59 14.75
C ASN A 107 -22.29 10.77 14.04
N GLY A 108 -22.41 10.76 12.71
CA GLY A 108 -22.97 11.87 11.94
C GLY A 108 -22.13 13.16 11.99
N THR A 109 -20.84 13.06 12.36
CA THR A 109 -19.92 14.20 12.45
C THR A 109 -18.99 14.34 11.25
N LEU A 110 -18.98 13.36 10.33
CA LEU A 110 -18.24 13.42 9.08
C LEU A 110 -18.77 14.56 8.20
N MET A 111 -17.91 15.52 7.87
CA MET A 111 -18.24 16.62 6.95
C MET A 111 -17.95 16.19 5.52
N PHE A 112 -16.75 15.66 5.26
CA PHE A 112 -16.41 15.09 3.95
C PHE A 112 -15.28 14.06 4.05
N TYR A 113 -15.17 13.26 3.00
CA TYR A 113 -13.98 12.48 2.67
C TYR A 113 -13.69 12.70 1.17
N ARG A 114 -12.40 12.82 0.82
CA ARG A 114 -11.95 12.86 -0.57
C ARG A 114 -10.61 12.15 -0.73
N THR A 115 -10.45 11.54 -1.89
CA THR A 115 -9.17 11.03 -2.39
C THR A 115 -8.39 12.17 -3.07
N VAL A 116 -7.06 12.16 -2.97
CA VAL A 116 -6.18 13.06 -3.72
C VAL A 116 -5.65 12.31 -4.93
N GLU A 117 -6.44 12.28 -6.00
CA GLU A 117 -6.20 11.45 -7.19
C GLU A 117 -4.84 11.71 -7.85
N GLU A 118 -4.40 12.97 -7.84
CA GLU A 118 -3.13 13.38 -8.45
C GLU A 118 -1.90 12.89 -7.67
N ALA A 119 -2.09 12.47 -6.41
CA ALA A 119 -1.02 12.01 -5.53
C ALA A 119 -0.86 10.47 -5.51
N LEU A 120 -1.74 9.73 -6.17
CA LEU A 120 -1.71 8.26 -6.17
C LEU A 120 -0.66 7.72 -7.14
N LEU A 121 0.26 6.87 -6.66
CA LEU A 121 1.35 6.29 -7.43
C LEU A 121 1.08 4.86 -7.94
N GLY A 122 0.11 4.15 -7.38
CA GLY A 122 -0.04 2.72 -7.64
C GLY A 122 -1.47 2.18 -7.49
N PRO A 123 -1.69 0.94 -7.97
CA PRO A 123 -2.98 0.26 -7.86
C PRO A 123 -3.37 -0.03 -6.40
N GLU A 124 -2.39 -0.21 -5.50
CA GLU A 124 -2.64 -0.46 -4.08
C GLU A 124 -3.25 0.77 -3.39
N GLU A 125 -2.66 1.96 -3.56
CA GLU A 125 -3.20 3.21 -3.00
C GLU A 125 -4.60 3.47 -3.56
N ARG A 126 -4.80 3.29 -4.87
CA ARG A 126 -6.12 3.42 -5.52
C ARG A 126 -7.15 2.48 -4.91
N SER A 127 -6.83 1.20 -4.80
CA SER A 127 -7.72 0.19 -4.23
C SER A 127 -8.11 0.51 -2.79
N LEU A 128 -7.15 0.97 -1.98
CA LEU A 128 -7.42 1.42 -0.61
C LEU A 128 -8.33 2.65 -0.61
N THR A 129 -8.02 3.68 -1.39
CA THR A 129 -8.83 4.92 -1.43
C THR A 129 -10.22 4.71 -2.01
N ASP A 130 -10.42 3.72 -2.89
CA ASP A 130 -11.73 3.28 -3.37
C ASP A 130 -12.55 2.63 -2.25
N ARG A 131 -11.92 1.74 -1.47
CA ARG A 131 -12.54 1.15 -0.27
C ARG A 131 -12.94 2.22 0.75
N LEU A 132 -12.07 3.22 0.98
CA LEU A 132 -12.36 4.35 1.86
C LEU A 132 -13.51 5.22 1.32
N SER A 133 -13.52 5.49 0.01
CA SER A 133 -14.61 6.20 -0.67
C SER A 133 -15.96 5.51 -0.50
N ALA A 134 -15.98 4.18 -0.68
CA ALA A 134 -17.17 3.37 -0.47
C ALA A 134 -17.63 3.41 1.00
N ALA A 135 -16.68 3.32 1.94
CA ALA A 135 -16.99 3.42 3.37
C ALA A 135 -17.57 4.79 3.74
N ALA A 136 -17.05 5.89 3.19
CA ALA A 136 -17.57 7.24 3.44
C ALA A 136 -19.01 7.44 2.94
N LYS A 137 -19.38 6.78 1.83
CA LYS A 137 -20.72 6.88 1.22
C LYS A 137 -21.75 5.93 1.83
N LYS A 138 -21.34 4.95 2.65
CA LYS A 138 -22.27 4.02 3.30
C LYS A 138 -23.19 4.81 4.25
N LYS A 139 -24.49 4.48 4.28
CA LYS A 139 -25.42 5.09 5.23
C LYS A 139 -25.03 4.70 6.67
N PRO A 140 -25.18 5.61 7.66
CA PRO A 140 -25.01 5.27 9.06
C PRO A 140 -25.92 4.08 9.42
N GLY A 141 -25.38 3.02 10.02
CA GLY A 141 -26.16 1.86 10.49
C GLY A 141 -26.53 0.79 9.45
N ALA A 142 -26.01 0.86 8.21
CA ALA A 142 -26.04 -0.30 7.33
C ALA A 142 -24.87 -1.23 7.69
N GLU A 143 -25.13 -2.38 8.28
CA GLU A 143 -24.15 -3.48 8.38
C GLU A 143 -24.19 -4.33 7.11
#